data_AF-A0A2R7YUM9-F1
#
_entry.id   AF-A0A2R7YUM9-F1
#
_cell.length_a   1.000
_cell.length_b   1.000
_cell.length_c   1.000
_cell.angle_alpha   90.00
_cell.angle_beta   90.00
_cell.angle_gamma   90.00
#
_symmetry.space_group_name_H-M   'P 1'
#
loop_
_entity.id
_entity.type
_entity.pdbx_description
1 polymer ?
#
loop_
_entity_poly.entity_id
_entity_poly.type
_entity_poly.pdbx_seq_one_letter_code
_entity_poly.pdbx_strand_id
1 'polypeptide(L)'
;MSHPLHPETHAARTATRERCQDFLSDRLVEELAQLWERDARPGAGERPGLAAQVAVLDDLVTTLDRGELPAPADLRILLFAYGRHPAYDPGWALLANA
;
A
#
# COMPACT_ATOMS: atom_id res chain seq x y z
N MET A 1 -40.70 0.70 -13.09
CA MET A 1 -39.67 -0.36 -13.25
C MET A 1 -38.48 0.06 -12.41
N SER A 2 -38.40 -0.45 -11.18
CA SER A 2 -37.31 -0.11 -10.25
C SER A 2 -36.17 -1.10 -10.46
N HIS A 3 -34.99 -0.61 -10.84
CA HIS A 3 -33.78 -1.42 -10.83
C HIS A 3 -33.38 -1.72 -9.38
N PRO A 4 -33.15 -2.98 -8.99
CA PRO A 4 -32.48 -3.27 -7.74
C PRO A 4 -31.00 -2.90 -7.89
N LEU A 5 -30.57 -1.85 -7.19
CA LEU A 5 -29.15 -1.55 -7.00
C LEU A 5 -28.57 -2.65 -6.10
N HIS A 6 -27.81 -3.58 -6.67
CA HIS A 6 -27.26 -4.75 -5.98
C HIS A 6 -26.35 -4.34 -4.80
N PRO A 7 -26.67 -4.71 -3.54
CA PRO A 7 -25.77 -4.51 -2.39
C PRO A 7 -24.50 -5.37 -2.47
N GLU A 8 -24.54 -6.46 -3.24
CA GLU A 8 -23.42 -7.41 -3.42
C GLU A 8 -22.18 -6.73 -4.03
N THR A 9 -22.37 -5.72 -4.88
CA THR A 9 -21.25 -5.01 -5.55
C THR A 9 -20.56 -4.00 -4.63
N HIS A 10 -21.23 -3.52 -3.58
CA HIS A 10 -20.63 -2.60 -2.60
C HIS A 10 -19.79 -3.37 -1.58
N ALA A 11 -20.34 -4.47 -1.05
CA ALA A 11 -19.64 -5.34 -0.11
C ALA A 11 -18.36 -5.93 -0.72
N ALA A 12 -18.44 -6.42 -1.96
CA ALA A 12 -17.27 -6.97 -2.66
C ALA A 12 -16.17 -5.91 -2.91
N ARG A 13 -16.55 -4.66 -3.24
CA ARG A 13 -15.59 -3.55 -3.40
C ARG A 13 -14.91 -3.19 -2.08
N THR A 14 -15.69 -3.17 -0.99
CA THR A 14 -15.18 -2.89 0.35
C THR A 14 -14.18 -3.96 0.79
N ALA A 15 -14.53 -5.24 0.67
CA ALA A 15 -13.65 -6.35 1.01
C ALA A 15 -12.37 -6.41 0.14
N THR A 16 -12.45 -6.02 -1.13
CA THR A 16 -11.27 -5.91 -2.00
C THR A 16 -10.36 -4.75 -1.60
N ARG A 17 -10.95 -3.61 -1.20
CA ARG A 17 -10.21 -2.47 -0.66
C ARG A 17 -9.51 -2.82 0.64
N GLU A 18 -10.21 -3.42 1.59
CA GLU A 18 -9.66 -3.85 2.89
C GLU A 18 -8.49 -4.82 2.70
N ARG A 19 -8.67 -5.88 1.91
CA ARG A 19 -7.58 -6.85 1.63
C ARG A 19 -6.38 -6.22 0.94
N CYS A 20 -6.61 -5.27 0.03
CA CYS A 20 -5.53 -4.53 -0.61
C CYS A 20 -4.77 -3.67 0.40
N GLN A 21 -5.51 -3.01 1.29
CA GLN A 21 -4.95 -2.15 2.33
C GLN A 21 -4.11 -2.97 3.31
N ASP A 22 -4.65 -4.08 3.84
CA ASP A 22 -3.93 -4.99 4.75
C ASP A 22 -2.63 -5.48 4.11
N PHE A 23 -2.70 -5.91 2.84
CA PHE A 23 -1.53 -6.33 2.09
C PHE A 23 -0.46 -5.22 2.00
N LEU A 24 -0.86 -4.01 1.63
CA LEU A 24 0.07 -2.88 1.49
C LEU A 24 0.66 -2.48 2.85
N SER A 25 -0.14 -2.45 3.91
CA SER A 25 0.34 -2.15 5.26
C SER A 25 1.41 -3.14 5.68
N ASP A 26 1.15 -4.44 5.55
CA ASP A 26 2.10 -5.49 5.92
C ASP A 26 3.42 -5.37 5.15
N ARG A 27 3.36 -5.08 3.85
CA ARG A 27 4.57 -4.95 3.02
C ARG A 27 5.36 -3.69 3.34
N LEU A 28 4.70 -2.55 3.51
CA LEU A 28 5.38 -1.28 3.75
C LEU A 28 5.98 -1.19 5.15
N VAL A 29 5.34 -1.80 6.16
CA VAL A 29 5.93 -1.95 7.50
C VAL A 29 7.19 -2.82 7.45
N GLU A 30 7.19 -3.91 6.68
CA GLU A 30 8.38 -4.74 6.48
C GLU A 30 9.51 -3.96 5.78
N GLU A 31 9.19 -3.18 4.74
CA GLU A 31 10.17 -2.33 4.07
C GLU A 31 10.74 -1.24 4.97
N LEU A 32 9.92 -0.56 5.77
CA LEU A 32 10.36 0.41 6.76
C LEU A 32 11.34 -0.21 7.77
N ALA A 33 11.02 -1.39 8.30
CA ALA A 33 11.90 -2.12 9.21
C ALA A 33 13.26 -2.41 8.56
N GLN A 34 13.27 -2.88 7.31
CA GLN A 34 14.50 -3.13 6.56
C GLN A 34 15.32 -1.85 6.30
N LEU A 35 14.66 -0.71 6.06
CA LEU A 35 15.35 0.58 5.90
C LEU A 35 16.00 1.03 7.21
N TRP A 36 15.29 0.92 8.33
CA TRP A 36 15.85 1.24 9.65
C TRP A 36 17.01 0.32 10.04
N GLU A 37 16.91 -0.98 9.74
CA GLU A 37 18.02 -1.90 9.95
C GLU A 37 19.26 -1.53 9.13
N ARG A 38 19.07 -1.00 7.91
CA ARG A 38 20.18 -0.54 7.07
C ARG A 38 20.80 0.75 7.59
N ASP A 39 20.00 1.64 8.16
CA ASP A 39 20.46 2.89 8.79
C ASP A 39 21.24 2.63 10.08
N ALA A 40 20.79 1.66 10.89
CA ALA A 40 21.42 1.30 12.16
C ALA A 40 22.79 0.59 12.03
N ARG A 41 23.25 0.26 10.80
CA ARG A 41 24.52 -0.44 10.61
C ARG A 41 25.73 0.47 10.88
N PRO A 42 26.74 0.02 11.64
CA PRO A 42 27.95 0.80 11.88
C PRO A 42 28.62 1.20 10.56
N GLY A 43 28.92 2.49 10.40
CA GLY A 43 29.53 3.03 9.17
C GLY A 43 28.53 3.42 8.07
N ALA A 44 27.23 3.26 8.30
CA ALA A 44 26.21 3.96 7.53
C ALA A 44 26.22 5.44 7.96
N GLY A 45 27.12 6.25 7.39
CA GLY A 45 27.01 7.71 7.53
C GLY A 45 25.66 8.21 7.01
N GLU A 46 25.30 9.47 7.30
CA GLU A 46 24.04 10.06 6.85
C GLU A 46 23.84 9.87 5.33
N ARG A 47 22.76 9.16 4.96
CA ARG A 47 22.36 8.95 3.56
C ARG A 47 21.14 9.83 3.29
N PRO A 48 21.29 10.99 2.63
CA PRO A 48 20.18 11.91 2.39
C PRO A 48 18.98 11.26 1.68
N GLY A 49 19.23 10.29 0.80
CA GLY A 49 18.18 9.55 0.10
C GLY A 49 17.42 8.54 0.97
N LEU A 50 18.00 8.07 2.07
CA LEU A 50 17.36 7.09 2.97
C LEU A 50 16.32 7.77 3.85
N ALA A 51 16.62 8.94 4.40
CA ALA A 51 15.67 9.72 5.19
C ALA A 51 14.42 10.09 4.38
N ALA A 52 14.59 10.49 3.11
CA ALA A 52 13.47 10.77 2.22
C ALA A 52 12.62 9.52 1.92
N GLN A 53 13.25 8.35 1.73
CA GLN A 53 12.54 7.09 1.53
C GLN A 53 11.72 6.68 2.76
N VAL A 54 12.32 6.79 3.95
CA VAL A 54 11.62 6.51 5.21
C VAL A 54 10.42 7.44 5.37
N ALA A 55 10.58 8.73 5.13
CA ALA A 55 9.47 9.69 5.24
C ALA A 55 8.31 9.38 4.29
N VAL A 56 8.61 8.98 3.04
CA VAL A 56 7.57 8.58 2.08
C VAL A 56 6.84 7.31 2.51
N LEU A 57 7.58 6.28 2.94
CA LEU A 57 6.96 5.03 3.38
C LEU A 57 6.15 5.21 4.67
N ASP A 58 6.62 6.05 5.60
CA ASP A 58 5.92 6.36 6.86
C ASP A 58 4.59 7.09 6.61
N ASP A 59 4.55 8.02 5.64
CA ASP A 59 3.33 8.70 5.22
C ASP A 59 2.33 7.74 4.55
N LEU A 60 2.82 6.82 3.72
CA LEU A 60 1.99 5.77 3.09
C LEU A 60 1.40 4.81 4.14
N VAL A 61 2.20 4.36 5.11
CA VAL A 61 1.71 3.52 6.22
C VAL A 61 0.69 4.27 7.06
N THR A 62 0.96 5.53 7.41
CA THR A 62 0.02 6.37 8.16
C THR A 62 -1.31 6.55 7.42
N THR A 63 -1.28 6.68 6.09
CA THR A 63 -2.50 6.74 5.27
C THR A 63 -3.29 5.44 5.36
N LEU A 64 -2.61 4.30 5.26
CA LEU A 64 -3.25 2.98 5.36
C LEU A 64 -3.80 2.71 6.77
N ASP A 65 -3.12 3.12 7.83
CA ASP A 65 -3.59 2.98 9.22
C ASP A 65 -4.88 3.76 9.49
N ARG A 66 -5.15 4.83 8.73
CA ARG A 66 -6.41 5.59 8.80
C ARG A 66 -7.57 4.90 8.07
N GLY A 67 -7.34 3.75 7.43
CA GLY A 67 -8.36 3.12 6.60
C GLY A 67 -8.49 3.76 5.23
N GLU A 68 -7.48 4.51 4.78
CA GLU A 68 -7.45 5.20 3.50
C GLU A 68 -6.48 4.50 2.54
N LEU A 69 -6.82 4.54 1.24
CA LEU A 69 -5.86 4.09 0.22
C LEU A 69 -4.99 5.29 -0.16
N PRO A 70 -3.70 5.08 -0.49
CA PRO A 70 -2.85 6.11 -1.07
C PRO A 70 -3.47 6.73 -2.33
N ALA A 71 -2.95 7.90 -2.71
CA ALA A 71 -3.38 8.54 -3.94
C ALA A 71 -3.23 7.59 -5.14
N PRO A 72 -4.10 7.67 -6.17
CA PRO A 72 -4.12 6.69 -7.26
C PRO A 72 -2.78 6.50 -8.00
N ALA A 73 -1.95 7.55 -8.06
CA ALA A 73 -0.61 7.48 -8.65
C ALA A 73 0.33 6.62 -7.79
N ASP A 74 0.36 6.85 -6.48
CA ASP A 74 1.19 6.11 -5.54
C ASP A 74 0.71 4.65 -5.42
N LEU A 75 -0.61 4.46 -5.36
CA LEU A 75 -1.21 3.13 -5.35
C LEU A 75 -0.84 2.33 -6.61
N ARG A 76 -0.85 2.96 -7.81
CA ARG A 76 -0.37 2.30 -9.04
C ARG A 76 1.08 1.87 -8.94
N ILE A 77 1.94 2.72 -8.39
CA ILE A 77 3.37 2.42 -8.22
C ILE A 77 3.55 1.24 -7.26
N LEU A 78 2.87 1.27 -6.10
CA LEU A 78 2.93 0.22 -5.10
C LEU A 78 2.45 -1.13 -5.66
N LEU A 79 1.28 -1.15 -6.30
CA LEU A 79 0.73 -2.38 -6.89
C LEU A 79 1.61 -2.92 -8.02
N PHE A 80 2.23 -2.04 -8.80
CA PHE A 80 3.22 -2.45 -9.80
C PHE A 80 4.47 -3.07 -9.15
N ALA A 81 5.01 -2.44 -8.11
CA ALA A 81 6.19 -2.93 -7.39
C ALA A 81 5.94 -4.32 -6.77
N TYR A 82 4.75 -4.54 -6.21
CA TYR A 82 4.38 -5.81 -5.60
C TYR A 82 3.70 -6.81 -6.53
N GLY A 83 3.56 -6.51 -7.82
CA GLY A 83 2.81 -7.36 -8.76
C GLY A 83 3.35 -8.78 -8.95
N ARG A 84 4.56 -9.07 -8.45
CA ARG A 84 5.16 -10.42 -8.44
C ARG A 84 5.03 -11.15 -7.09
N HIS A 85 4.47 -10.51 -6.07
CA HIS A 85 4.33 -11.10 -4.74
C HIS A 85 3.28 -12.22 -4.75
N PRO A 86 3.50 -13.39 -4.12
CA PRO A 86 2.55 -14.50 -4.16
C PRO A 86 1.16 -14.18 -3.60
N ALA A 87 1.10 -13.28 -2.62
CA ALA A 87 -0.15 -12.81 -2.02
C ALA A 87 -0.82 -11.64 -2.78
N TYR A 88 -0.23 -11.17 -3.89
CA TYR A 88 -0.80 -10.11 -4.70
C TYR A 88 -2.05 -10.59 -5.46
N ASP A 89 -3.13 -9.82 -5.39
CA ASP A 89 -4.33 -10.03 -6.21
C ASP A 89 -4.34 -9.02 -7.38
N PRO A 90 -4.29 -9.47 -8.65
CA PRO A 90 -4.39 -8.60 -9.83
C PRO A 90 -5.65 -7.73 -9.86
N GLY A 91 -6.74 -8.16 -9.20
CA GLY A 91 -7.99 -7.39 -9.08
C GLY A 91 -7.82 -6.06 -8.36
N TRP A 92 -6.78 -5.88 -7.55
CA TRP A 92 -6.49 -4.61 -6.88
C TRP A 92 -6.12 -3.48 -7.83
N ALA A 93 -5.64 -3.78 -9.05
CA ALA A 93 -5.33 -2.76 -10.06
C ALA A 93 -6.57 -1.90 -10.43
N LEU A 94 -7.78 -2.42 -10.21
CA LEU A 94 -9.02 -1.68 -10.41
C LEU A 94 -9.19 -0.53 -9.42
N LEU A 95 -8.66 -0.66 -8.19
CA LEU A 95 -8.74 0.37 -7.14
C LEU A 95 -7.93 1.62 -7.50
N ALA A 96 -6.86 1.45 -8.28
CA ALA A 96 -5.96 2.54 -8.65
C ALA A 96 -6.40 3.31 -9.92
N ASN A 97 -7.53 2.91 -10.50
CA ASN A 97 -8.20 3.53 -11.65
C ASN A 97 -9.63 3.99 -11.31
N ALA A 98 -10.02 3.91 -10.03
CA ALA A 98 -11.35 4.27 -9.53
C ALA A 98 -11.52 5.78 -9.31
#